data_AF-A0A8I0SDA2-F1
#
_entry.id   AF-A0A8I0SDA2-F1
#
_cell.length_a   1.000
_cell.length_b   1.000
_cell.length_c   1.000
_cell.angle_alpha   90.00
_cell.angle_beta   90.00
_cell.angle_gamma   90.00
#
_symmetry.space_group_name_H-M   'P 1'
#
loop_
_entity.id
_entity.type
_entity.pdbx_description
1 polymer ?
#
loop_
_entity_poly.entity_id
_entity_poly.type
_entity_poly.pdbx_seq_one_letter_code
_entity_poly.pdbx_strand_id
1 'polypeptide(L)'
;MWPETGFPDRRWSPPEMDDDPHAPVLEMDALLRGSKKVTELLGECLAEQSITMPFASIRLMPGAPSASGDLEVEISDHTAGGEDIAHVGVPVGFHDLDVRERDALVLLMWRETLKRLVARRGGDPAAVDRAADAARRDDYEVPRNGPWKQDRSRSRRMRLVGVLRDDGFLRLRVEVEALRGERSSRLSDEMVGGSSHWSFDRAARSLRWTSSTRIEGISVPGIILGDRGSFELDTETGVVEVRGGHVLPLPIEPTGPARTIGFRFVEQPDDHIQVYWGGGGPTNEVPQEYLDEVHRLGDVVASPGWTDWWRLVDVDEVSAHMDYMPSRSASIVRFRGRALGVTVKRPADTIPTGSAAVLLARRDTEAVLVRIAERRGIRPAPALG
;
A
#
# COMPACT_ATOMS: atom_id res chain seq x y z
N MET A 1 0.19 -2.76 3.57
CA MET A 1 1.06 -2.50 2.40
C MET A 1 0.26 -1.72 1.38
N TRP A 2 0.76 -0.57 0.91
CA TRP A 2 0.09 0.23 -0.12
C TRP A 2 0.57 -0.17 -1.53
N PRO A 3 -0.31 -0.28 -2.53
CA PRO A 3 -1.75 -0.09 -2.42
C PRO A 3 -2.43 -1.28 -1.71
N GLU A 4 -3.52 -1.00 -1.01
CA GLU A 4 -4.30 -2.04 -0.32
C GLU A 4 -4.98 -2.98 -1.33
N THR A 5 -5.35 -2.45 -2.49
CA THR A 5 -5.95 -3.15 -3.63
C THR A 5 -5.46 -2.60 -4.95
N GLY A 6 -5.50 -3.38 -6.02
CA GLY A 6 -5.13 -2.95 -7.37
C GLY A 6 -5.83 -3.77 -8.45
N PHE A 7 -5.44 -3.55 -9.70
CA PHE A 7 -6.02 -4.24 -10.86
C PHE A 7 -5.44 -5.65 -11.01
N PRO A 8 -6.26 -6.66 -11.35
CA PRO A 8 -5.78 -8.03 -11.58
C PRO A 8 -4.96 -8.17 -12.87
N ASP A 9 -5.29 -7.46 -13.94
CA ASP A 9 -4.63 -7.51 -15.25
C ASP A 9 -3.42 -6.57 -15.40
N ARG A 10 -2.98 -5.94 -14.32
CA ARG A 10 -1.88 -4.97 -14.36
C ARG A 10 -0.93 -5.20 -13.21
N ARG A 11 0.33 -4.87 -13.45
CA ARG A 11 1.35 -4.83 -12.40
C ARG A 11 1.01 -3.73 -11.40
N TRP A 12 1.29 -4.00 -10.14
CA TRP A 12 1.15 -3.04 -9.07
C TRP A 12 2.49 -2.34 -8.92
N SER A 13 2.51 -1.07 -9.26
CA SER A 13 3.64 -0.15 -9.09
C SER A 13 3.10 1.24 -8.77
N PRO A 14 3.87 2.09 -8.08
CA PRO A 14 3.64 3.52 -8.12
C PRO A 14 3.61 4.02 -9.57
N PRO A 15 2.69 4.95 -9.93
CA PRO A 15 2.68 5.57 -11.26
C PRO A 15 4.03 6.17 -11.65
N GLU A 16 4.77 6.69 -10.69
CA GLU A 16 6.10 7.30 -10.90
C GLU A 16 7.13 6.30 -11.43
N MET A 17 6.90 5.00 -11.26
CA MET A 17 7.78 3.94 -11.79
C MET A 17 7.47 3.58 -13.24
N ASP A 18 6.33 3.98 -13.80
CA ASP A 18 5.97 3.63 -15.19
C ASP A 18 6.83 4.39 -16.21
N ASP A 19 7.36 5.55 -15.83
CA ASP A 19 8.18 6.43 -16.68
C ASP A 19 9.70 6.21 -16.52
N ASP A 20 10.15 5.46 -15.51
CA ASP A 20 11.57 5.13 -15.29
C ASP A 20 11.91 3.73 -15.85
N PRO A 21 12.71 3.64 -16.94
CA PRO A 21 13.08 2.36 -17.53
C PRO A 21 13.95 1.47 -16.63
N HIS A 22 14.48 2.03 -15.53
CA HIS A 22 15.28 1.32 -14.53
C HIS A 22 14.48 0.98 -13.26
N ALA A 23 13.20 1.34 -13.19
CA ALA A 23 12.38 1.03 -12.02
C ALA A 23 12.16 -0.49 -11.89
N PRO A 24 12.23 -1.04 -10.66
CA PRO A 24 12.07 -2.48 -10.40
C PRO A 24 10.58 -2.86 -10.38
N VAL A 25 9.88 -2.63 -11.49
CA VAL A 25 8.41 -2.79 -11.60
C VAL A 25 7.97 -4.23 -11.34
N LEU A 26 8.72 -5.21 -11.84
CA LEU A 26 8.41 -6.63 -11.65
C LEU A 26 8.57 -7.05 -10.19
N GLU A 27 9.65 -6.61 -9.58
CA GLU A 27 10.00 -6.89 -8.20
C GLU A 27 9.03 -6.23 -7.24
N MET A 28 8.66 -4.97 -7.51
CA MET A 28 7.67 -4.24 -6.73
C MET A 28 6.30 -4.90 -6.83
N ASP A 29 5.86 -5.27 -8.04
CA ASP A 29 4.61 -6.00 -8.25
C ASP A 29 4.59 -7.33 -7.48
N ALA A 30 5.68 -8.10 -7.55
CA ALA A 30 5.83 -9.34 -6.82
C ALA A 30 5.77 -9.15 -5.30
N LEU A 31 6.38 -8.09 -4.77
CA LEU A 31 6.27 -7.74 -3.35
C LEU A 31 4.83 -7.35 -3.00
N LEU A 32 4.22 -6.44 -3.75
CA LEU A 32 2.92 -5.85 -3.44
C LEU A 32 1.78 -6.87 -3.51
N ARG A 33 1.78 -7.73 -4.54
CA ARG A 33 0.77 -8.78 -4.72
C ARG A 33 1.11 -10.03 -3.91
N GLY A 34 2.34 -10.54 -4.04
CA GLY A 34 2.80 -11.77 -3.36
C GLY A 34 2.73 -11.69 -1.85
N SER A 35 3.00 -10.51 -1.27
CA SER A 35 2.95 -10.35 0.19
C SER A 35 1.55 -10.43 0.81
N LYS A 36 0.46 -10.38 0.03
CA LYS A 36 -0.90 -10.25 0.58
C LYS A 36 -1.27 -11.43 1.48
N LYS A 37 -1.00 -12.67 1.05
CA LYS A 37 -1.28 -13.87 1.85
C LYS A 37 -0.50 -13.90 3.16
N VAL A 38 0.74 -13.38 3.17
CA VAL A 38 1.55 -13.27 4.39
C VAL A 38 1.04 -12.13 5.29
N THR A 39 0.81 -10.96 4.71
CA THR A 39 0.49 -9.73 5.43
C THR A 39 -0.89 -9.79 6.08
N GLU A 40 -1.90 -10.33 5.38
CA GLU A 40 -3.25 -10.48 5.93
C GLU A 40 -3.27 -11.50 7.08
N LEU A 41 -2.59 -12.65 6.93
CA LEU A 41 -2.47 -13.64 8.00
C LEU A 41 -1.71 -13.09 9.21
N LEU A 42 -0.60 -12.39 8.99
CA LEU A 42 0.14 -11.73 10.06
C LEU A 42 -0.73 -10.70 10.80
N GLY A 43 -1.54 -9.93 10.07
CA GLY A 43 -2.49 -8.97 10.64
C GLY A 43 -3.46 -9.62 11.63
N GLU A 44 -3.96 -10.82 11.33
CA GLU A 44 -4.83 -11.58 12.24
C GLU A 44 -4.09 -12.03 13.50
N CYS A 45 -2.90 -12.60 13.34
CA CYS A 45 -2.08 -13.02 14.48
C CYS A 45 -1.66 -11.84 15.36
N LEU A 46 -1.41 -10.65 14.78
CA LEU A 46 -1.13 -9.43 15.53
C LEU A 46 -2.35 -8.95 16.33
N ALA A 47 -3.55 -9.03 15.75
CA ALA A 47 -4.79 -8.66 16.45
C ALA A 47 -5.01 -9.52 17.71
N GLU A 48 -4.67 -10.82 17.66
CA GLU A 48 -4.73 -11.72 18.81
C GLU A 48 -3.75 -11.32 19.95
N GLN A 49 -2.61 -10.71 19.60
CA GLN A 49 -1.65 -10.20 20.59
C GLN A 49 -2.08 -8.89 21.26
N SER A 50 -3.14 -8.22 20.77
CA SER A 50 -3.67 -6.97 21.34
C SER A 50 -2.61 -5.87 21.53
N ILE A 51 -1.69 -5.75 20.57
CA ILE A 51 -0.65 -4.71 20.60
C ILE A 51 -1.33 -3.34 20.51
N THR A 52 -1.09 -2.47 21.50
CA THR A 52 -1.64 -1.12 21.52
C THR A 52 -0.67 -0.17 20.81
N MET A 53 -1.14 0.44 19.72
CA MET A 53 -0.42 1.47 18.97
C MET A 53 -1.35 2.70 18.82
N PRO A 54 -0.81 3.91 18.64
CA PRO A 54 -1.63 5.11 18.43
C PRO A 54 -2.58 4.98 17.23
N PHE A 55 -2.17 4.23 16.21
CA PHE A 55 -2.95 3.87 15.04
C PHE A 55 -2.83 2.38 14.77
N ALA A 56 -3.91 1.77 14.27
CA ALA A 56 -3.96 0.35 13.95
C ALA A 56 -3.43 0.02 12.54
N SER A 57 -2.71 0.96 11.91
CA SER A 57 -2.25 0.87 10.54
C SER A 57 -0.81 1.38 10.41
N ILE A 58 -0.06 0.73 9.52
CA ILE A 58 1.28 1.15 9.08
C ILE A 58 1.25 1.16 7.56
N ARG A 59 1.77 2.24 6.97
CA ARG A 59 1.87 2.37 5.53
C ARG A 59 3.28 1.99 5.08
N LEU A 60 3.40 0.84 4.44
CA LEU A 60 4.58 0.51 3.66
C LEU A 60 4.40 1.10 2.26
N MET A 61 5.23 2.09 1.92
CA MET A 61 5.26 2.77 0.63
C MET A 61 6.44 2.27 -0.19
N PRO A 62 6.28 2.10 -1.52
CA PRO A 62 7.42 1.92 -2.41
C PRO A 62 8.45 3.04 -2.21
N GLY A 63 9.71 2.65 -2.03
CA GLY A 63 10.85 3.55 -1.94
C GLY A 63 11.69 3.52 -3.23
N ALA A 64 12.88 4.12 -3.16
CA ALA A 64 13.87 4.00 -4.21
C ALA A 64 14.28 2.52 -4.43
N PRO A 65 14.80 2.17 -5.62
CA PRO A 65 15.36 0.83 -5.85
C PRO A 65 16.41 0.48 -4.79
N SER A 66 16.44 -0.78 -4.34
CA SER A 66 17.40 -1.22 -3.33
C SER A 66 18.84 -1.00 -3.81
N ALA A 67 19.64 -0.34 -2.97
CA ALA A 67 21.04 -0.06 -3.27
C ALA A 67 21.97 -1.22 -2.90
N SER A 68 21.59 -2.05 -1.92
CA SER A 68 22.41 -3.17 -1.43
C SER A 68 22.19 -4.48 -2.17
N GLY A 69 21.09 -4.61 -2.92
CA GLY A 69 20.65 -5.90 -3.46
C GLY A 69 19.87 -6.76 -2.46
N ASP A 70 19.65 -6.27 -1.24
CA ASP A 70 18.74 -6.86 -0.25
C ASP A 70 17.38 -6.17 -0.25
N LEU A 71 16.37 -6.78 0.37
CA LEU A 71 15.11 -6.11 0.66
C LEU A 71 15.33 -5.08 1.77
N GLU A 72 15.19 -3.80 1.45
CA GLU A 72 15.50 -2.68 2.32
C GLU A 72 14.24 -2.06 2.89
N VAL A 73 14.21 -1.82 4.20
CA VAL A 73 13.16 -1.01 4.82
C VAL A 73 13.75 0.15 5.59
N GLU A 74 13.18 1.33 5.36
CA GLU A 74 13.47 2.58 6.05
C GLU A 74 12.20 3.02 6.78
N ILE A 75 12.25 3.20 8.10
CA ILE A 75 11.11 3.73 8.86
C ILE A 75 11.19 5.25 8.81
N SER A 76 10.15 5.90 8.30
CA SER A 76 10.06 7.34 8.32
C SER A 76 9.75 7.83 9.73
N ASP A 77 10.38 8.91 10.14
CA ASP A 77 9.99 9.64 11.34
C ASP A 77 8.74 10.51 11.10
N HIS A 78 8.37 10.74 9.83
CA HIS A 78 7.12 11.38 9.47
C HIS A 78 5.92 10.42 9.64
N THR A 79 4.87 10.92 10.29
CA THR A 79 3.58 10.22 10.36
C THR A 79 2.53 10.95 9.51
N ALA A 80 1.98 10.28 8.49
CA ALA A 80 0.90 10.85 7.66
C ALA A 80 -0.45 10.64 8.35
N GLY A 81 -1.05 11.72 8.87
CA GLY A 81 -2.30 11.59 9.63
C GLY A 81 -2.16 10.79 10.93
N GLY A 82 -0.92 10.60 11.40
CA GLY A 82 -0.56 9.83 12.57
C GLY A 82 -0.19 8.36 12.33
N GLU A 83 -0.44 7.82 11.13
CA GLU A 83 0.03 6.48 10.75
C GLU A 83 1.55 6.46 10.64
N ASP A 84 2.20 5.41 11.16
CA ASP A 84 3.63 5.18 10.93
C ASP A 84 3.84 4.82 9.44
N ILE A 85 4.88 5.41 8.83
CA ILE A 85 5.24 5.16 7.43
C ILE A 85 6.59 4.45 7.39
N ALA A 86 6.71 3.49 6.50
CA ALA A 86 8.00 2.92 6.12
C ALA A 86 8.12 2.88 4.60
N HIS A 87 9.32 3.10 4.09
CA HIS A 87 9.65 2.96 2.68
C HIS A 87 10.32 1.62 2.44
N VAL A 88 9.99 0.96 1.33
CA VAL A 88 10.59 -0.32 0.94
C VAL A 88 11.35 -0.20 -0.37
N GLY A 89 12.64 -0.52 -0.33
CA GLY A 89 13.48 -0.69 -1.51
C GLY A 89 13.54 -2.16 -1.88
N VAL A 90 13.09 -2.50 -3.09
CA VAL A 90 13.05 -3.89 -3.56
C VAL A 90 14.23 -4.13 -4.50
N PRO A 91 15.03 -5.20 -4.28
CA PRO A 91 16.18 -5.50 -5.11
C PRO A 91 15.78 -6.22 -6.40
N VAL A 92 16.55 -5.96 -7.45
CA VAL A 92 16.41 -6.64 -8.76
C VAL A 92 16.44 -8.15 -8.58
N GLY A 93 15.49 -8.84 -9.22
CA GLY A 93 15.35 -10.30 -9.15
C GLY A 93 14.54 -10.81 -7.95
N PHE A 94 13.92 -9.95 -7.15
CA PHE A 94 13.01 -10.38 -6.08
C PHE A 94 11.84 -11.24 -6.61
N HIS A 95 11.31 -10.96 -7.80
CA HIS A 95 10.26 -11.77 -8.43
C HIS A 95 10.77 -13.12 -8.95
N ASP A 96 12.09 -13.31 -9.10
CA ASP A 96 12.68 -14.58 -9.53
C ASP A 96 12.85 -15.58 -8.37
N LEU A 97 12.74 -15.13 -7.11
CA LEU A 97 12.72 -16.00 -5.93
C LEU A 97 11.56 -16.98 -6.00
N ASP A 98 11.72 -18.17 -5.40
CA ASP A 98 10.57 -19.05 -5.25
C ASP A 98 9.52 -18.46 -4.29
N VAL A 99 8.27 -18.90 -4.41
CA VAL A 99 7.15 -18.37 -3.63
C VAL A 99 7.42 -18.47 -2.11
N ARG A 100 8.03 -19.56 -1.65
CA ARG A 100 8.30 -19.78 -0.22
C ARG A 100 9.41 -18.87 0.28
N GLU A 101 10.45 -18.67 -0.52
CA GLU A 101 11.54 -17.74 -0.25
C GLU A 101 11.01 -16.30 -0.17
N ARG A 102 10.16 -15.88 -1.12
CA ARG A 102 9.49 -14.58 -1.08
C ARG A 102 8.66 -14.42 0.19
N ASP A 103 7.82 -15.39 0.51
CA ASP A 103 6.94 -15.34 1.68
C ASP A 103 7.72 -15.24 3.00
N ALA A 104 8.79 -16.04 3.12
CA ALA A 104 9.66 -16.03 4.29
C ALA A 104 10.35 -14.67 4.46
N LEU A 105 10.82 -14.08 3.35
CA LEU A 105 11.47 -12.77 3.34
C LEU A 105 10.49 -11.64 3.66
N VAL A 106 9.25 -11.70 3.14
CA VAL A 106 8.17 -10.75 3.48
C VAL A 106 7.80 -10.85 4.96
N LEU A 107 7.68 -12.05 5.51
CA LEU A 107 7.40 -12.25 6.94
C LEU A 107 8.54 -11.70 7.80
N LEU A 108 9.79 -11.94 7.42
CA LEU A 108 10.98 -11.41 8.10
C LEU A 108 10.99 -9.87 8.08
N MET A 109 10.75 -9.28 6.91
CA MET A 109 10.64 -7.82 6.73
C MET A 109 9.60 -7.25 7.70
N TRP A 110 8.37 -7.76 7.68
CA TRP A 110 7.32 -7.26 8.56
C TRP A 110 7.64 -7.48 10.03
N ARG A 111 8.13 -8.67 10.42
CA ARG A 111 8.52 -8.98 11.80
C ARG A 111 9.49 -7.94 12.34
N GLU A 112 10.56 -7.67 11.59
CA GLU A 112 11.61 -6.79 12.06
C GLU A 112 11.24 -5.29 11.98
N THR A 113 10.37 -4.89 11.04
CA THR A 113 9.79 -3.54 10.97
C THR A 113 8.86 -3.27 12.14
N LEU A 114 7.93 -4.18 12.39
CA LEU A 114 6.95 -4.05 13.47
C LEU A 114 7.62 -4.06 14.84
N LYS A 115 8.66 -4.87 15.06
CA LYS A 115 9.43 -4.86 16.32
C LYS A 115 10.02 -3.49 16.62
N ARG A 116 10.60 -2.82 15.61
CA ARG A 116 11.17 -1.48 15.76
C ARG A 116 10.09 -0.44 16.06
N LEU A 117 8.97 -0.48 15.33
CA LEU A 117 7.86 0.45 15.55
C LEU A 117 7.23 0.28 16.94
N VAL A 118 6.98 -0.96 17.36
CA VAL A 118 6.45 -1.26 18.70
C VAL A 118 7.44 -0.82 19.78
N ALA A 119 8.74 -1.07 19.61
CA ALA A 119 9.77 -0.62 20.54
C ALA A 119 9.84 0.91 20.65
N ARG A 120 9.80 1.64 19.51
CA ARG A 120 9.79 3.11 19.47
C ARG A 120 8.62 3.73 20.24
N ARG A 121 7.50 3.01 20.35
CA ARG A 121 6.30 3.43 21.10
C ARG A 121 6.24 2.87 22.53
N GLY A 122 7.27 2.16 23.00
CA GLY A 122 7.33 1.59 24.34
C GLY A 122 6.46 0.33 24.55
N GLY A 123 6.04 -0.34 23.47
CA GLY A 123 5.30 -1.60 23.53
C GLY A 123 6.20 -2.83 23.73
N ASP A 124 5.63 -4.04 23.62
CA ASP A 124 6.34 -5.32 23.72
C ASP A 124 6.73 -5.86 22.32
N PRO A 125 8.00 -5.75 21.87
CA PRO A 125 8.43 -6.28 20.59
C PRO A 125 8.31 -7.81 20.50
N ALA A 126 8.36 -8.53 21.64
CA ALA A 126 8.21 -9.97 21.65
C ALA A 126 6.79 -10.42 21.27
N ALA A 127 5.78 -9.55 21.40
CA ALA A 127 4.44 -9.79 20.88
C ALA A 127 4.45 -9.94 19.35
N VAL A 128 5.27 -9.15 18.66
CA VAL A 128 5.45 -9.25 17.21
C VAL A 128 6.12 -10.57 16.84
N ASP A 129 7.16 -10.99 17.59
CA ASP A 129 7.81 -12.28 17.38
C ASP A 129 6.80 -13.44 17.50
N ARG A 130 5.95 -13.43 18.55
CA ARG A 130 4.89 -14.43 18.75
C ARG A 130 3.88 -14.44 17.59
N ALA A 131 3.45 -13.26 17.13
CA ALA A 131 2.52 -13.15 16.00
C ALA A 131 3.14 -13.68 14.69
N ALA A 132 4.39 -13.33 14.41
CA ALA A 132 5.10 -13.81 13.23
C ALA A 132 5.33 -15.32 13.26
N ASP A 133 5.70 -15.87 14.41
CA ASP A 133 5.86 -17.32 14.58
C ASP A 133 4.51 -18.05 14.47
N ALA A 134 3.41 -17.46 14.95
CA ALA A 134 2.07 -18.00 14.78
C ALA A 134 1.59 -17.99 13.32
N ALA A 135 1.96 -16.96 12.55
CA ALA A 135 1.61 -16.80 11.14
C ALA A 135 2.43 -17.72 10.20
N ARG A 136 3.63 -18.17 10.61
CA ARG A 136 4.52 -18.99 9.77
C ARG A 136 3.85 -20.30 9.34
N ARG A 137 3.78 -20.54 8.03
CA ARG A 137 3.23 -21.75 7.40
C ARG A 137 4.04 -22.08 6.14
N ASP A 138 3.81 -23.25 5.55
CA ASP A 138 4.57 -23.71 4.37
C ASP A 138 4.22 -22.94 3.08
N ASP A 139 2.99 -22.45 2.94
CA ASP A 139 2.52 -21.72 1.74
C ASP A 139 1.68 -20.46 2.03
N TYR A 140 1.31 -20.23 3.30
CA TYR A 140 0.45 -19.12 3.77
C TYR A 140 -0.96 -19.10 3.14
N GLU A 141 -1.36 -20.14 2.40
CA GLU A 141 -2.63 -20.20 1.67
C GLU A 141 -3.76 -20.78 2.55
N VAL A 142 -4.04 -20.09 3.66
CA VAL A 142 -5.02 -20.57 4.66
C VAL A 142 -6.46 -20.30 4.20
N PRO A 143 -7.34 -21.33 4.12
CA PRO A 143 -8.73 -21.12 3.78
C PRO A 143 -9.49 -20.34 4.84
N ARG A 144 -10.06 -19.21 4.44
CA ARG A 144 -11.01 -18.43 5.23
C ARG A 144 -12.43 -18.91 4.94
N ASN A 145 -13.22 -19.08 6.00
CA ASN A 145 -14.57 -19.59 5.92
C ASN A 145 -15.58 -18.53 6.37
N GLY A 146 -16.53 -18.21 5.50
CA GLY A 146 -17.65 -17.34 5.83
C GLY A 146 -18.68 -18.04 6.72
N PRO A 147 -19.65 -17.28 7.26
CA PRO A 147 -20.72 -17.85 8.06
C PRO A 147 -21.64 -18.74 7.20
N TRP A 148 -22.14 -19.82 7.80
CA TRP A 148 -23.17 -20.65 7.18
C TRP A 148 -24.49 -19.89 7.04
N LYS A 149 -25.10 -19.95 5.85
CA LYS A 149 -26.41 -19.40 5.53
C LYS A 149 -27.34 -20.50 5.05
N GLN A 150 -28.42 -20.72 5.78
CA GLN A 150 -29.42 -21.74 5.43
C GLN A 150 -30.40 -21.23 4.38
N ASP A 151 -30.87 -22.14 3.53
CA ASP A 151 -31.94 -21.86 2.59
C ASP A 151 -33.30 -21.77 3.31
N ARG A 152 -34.34 -21.28 2.63
CA ARG A 152 -35.68 -21.10 3.23
C ARG A 152 -36.28 -22.43 3.72
N SER A 153 -36.01 -23.53 3.02
CA SER A 153 -36.52 -24.86 3.40
C SER A 153 -35.74 -25.51 4.54
N ARG A 154 -34.60 -24.92 4.94
CA ARG A 154 -33.63 -25.45 5.91
C ARG A 154 -33.15 -26.87 5.55
N SER A 155 -33.16 -27.19 4.26
CA SER A 155 -32.66 -28.46 3.74
C SER A 155 -31.21 -28.36 3.28
N ARG A 156 -30.72 -27.13 3.06
CA ARG A 156 -29.35 -26.85 2.62
C ARG A 156 -28.78 -25.67 3.39
N ARG A 157 -27.45 -25.61 3.47
CA ARG A 157 -26.71 -24.42 3.89
C ARG A 157 -25.55 -24.17 2.96
N MET A 158 -25.13 -22.92 2.88
CA MET A 158 -23.98 -22.50 2.10
C MET A 158 -23.04 -21.63 2.90
N ARG A 159 -21.76 -21.59 2.53
CA ARG A 159 -20.82 -20.56 2.98
C ARG A 159 -19.83 -20.23 1.87
N LEU A 160 -19.25 -19.04 1.94
CA LEU A 160 -18.12 -18.69 1.08
C LEU A 160 -16.84 -19.27 1.68
N VAL A 161 -16.00 -19.86 0.85
CA VAL A 161 -14.64 -20.29 1.19
C VAL A 161 -13.68 -19.51 0.30
N GLY A 162 -12.63 -18.94 0.88
CA GLY A 162 -11.69 -18.08 0.17
C GLY A 162 -10.25 -18.40 0.55
N VAL A 163 -9.36 -18.44 -0.44
CA VAL A 163 -7.92 -18.63 -0.22
C VAL A 163 -7.18 -17.52 -0.95
N LEU A 164 -6.34 -16.76 -0.25
CA LEU A 164 -5.50 -15.73 -0.87
C LEU A 164 -4.26 -16.41 -1.48
N ARG A 165 -4.03 -16.20 -2.77
CA ARG A 165 -2.92 -16.82 -3.52
C ARG A 165 -1.74 -15.86 -3.69
N ASP A 166 -0.63 -16.40 -4.17
CA ASP A 166 0.60 -15.64 -4.47
C ASP A 166 0.40 -14.50 -5.48
N ASP A 167 -0.60 -14.57 -6.34
CA ASP A 167 -0.91 -13.45 -7.25
C ASP A 167 -1.60 -12.26 -6.58
N GLY A 168 -1.85 -12.35 -5.27
CA GLY A 168 -2.46 -11.30 -4.46
C GLY A 168 -3.99 -11.29 -4.46
N PHE A 169 -4.66 -12.28 -5.07
CA PHE A 169 -6.13 -12.32 -5.16
C PHE A 169 -6.73 -13.58 -4.54
N LEU A 170 -7.91 -13.40 -3.95
CA LEU A 170 -8.71 -14.48 -3.38
C LEU A 170 -9.22 -15.43 -4.47
N ARG A 171 -9.12 -16.73 -4.19
CA ARG A 171 -9.85 -17.79 -4.87
C ARG A 171 -11.06 -18.15 -4.05
N LEU A 172 -12.22 -17.73 -4.53
CA LEU A 172 -13.51 -17.89 -3.89
C LEU A 172 -14.22 -19.13 -4.44
N ARG A 173 -14.81 -19.91 -3.54
CA ARG A 173 -15.74 -21.00 -3.86
C ARG A 173 -16.93 -20.92 -2.92
N VAL A 174 -18.09 -21.34 -3.37
CA VAL A 174 -19.24 -21.54 -2.48
C VAL A 174 -19.28 -23.00 -2.09
N GLU A 175 -19.20 -23.25 -0.80
CA GLU A 175 -19.47 -24.57 -0.24
C GLU A 175 -20.97 -24.69 0.04
N VAL A 176 -21.60 -25.75 -0.46
CA VAL A 176 -23.01 -26.06 -0.24
C VAL A 176 -23.12 -27.43 0.42
N GLU A 177 -23.83 -27.49 1.54
CA GLU A 177 -24.05 -28.71 2.30
C GLU A 177 -25.55 -29.06 2.35
N ALA A 178 -25.87 -30.31 2.02
CA ALA A 178 -27.19 -30.89 2.23
C ALA A 178 -27.37 -31.32 3.68
N LEU A 179 -28.45 -30.87 4.33
CA LEU A 179 -28.75 -31.15 5.74
C LEU A 179 -29.79 -32.25 5.94
N ARG A 180 -30.48 -32.67 4.87
CA ARG A 180 -31.45 -33.77 4.90
C ARG A 180 -30.89 -34.96 4.13
N GLY A 181 -31.09 -36.16 4.68
CA GLY A 181 -30.54 -37.40 4.13
C GLY A 181 -29.06 -37.56 4.46
N GLU A 182 -28.31 -38.19 3.57
CA GLU A 182 -26.85 -38.29 3.69
C GLU A 182 -26.21 -36.91 3.51
N ARG A 183 -25.46 -36.45 4.51
CA ARG A 183 -24.78 -35.16 4.45
C ARG A 183 -23.73 -35.21 3.34
N SER A 184 -23.94 -34.40 2.32
CA SER A 184 -22.97 -34.17 1.25
C SER A 184 -22.58 -32.70 1.24
N SER A 185 -21.29 -32.44 1.04
CA SER A 185 -20.74 -31.10 0.81
C SER A 185 -20.18 -31.05 -0.61
N ARG A 186 -20.45 -29.95 -1.31
CA ARG A 186 -19.92 -29.68 -2.66
C ARG A 186 -19.38 -28.25 -2.71
N LEU A 187 -18.22 -28.10 -3.35
CA LEU A 187 -17.68 -26.79 -3.71
C LEU A 187 -18.08 -26.45 -5.15
N SER A 188 -18.42 -25.18 -5.37
CA SER A 188 -18.55 -24.63 -6.71
C SER A 188 -17.20 -24.56 -7.43
N ASP A 189 -17.25 -24.22 -8.72
CA ASP A 189 -16.09 -23.76 -9.44
C ASP A 189 -15.48 -22.51 -8.77
N GLU A 190 -14.20 -22.30 -9.05
CA GLU A 190 -13.41 -21.21 -8.49
C GLU A 190 -13.70 -19.88 -9.17
N MET A 191 -13.78 -18.81 -8.37
CA MET A 191 -13.96 -17.44 -8.81
C MET A 191 -12.84 -16.56 -8.26
N VAL A 192 -12.45 -15.53 -9.01
CA VAL A 192 -11.49 -14.53 -8.53
C VAL A 192 -12.22 -13.51 -7.64
N GLY A 193 -11.66 -13.23 -6.47
CA GLY A 193 -12.13 -12.25 -5.50
C GLY A 193 -11.15 -11.09 -5.33
N GLY A 194 -11.30 -10.35 -4.23
CA GLY A 194 -10.43 -9.22 -3.90
C GLY A 194 -9.08 -9.62 -3.32
N SER A 195 -8.29 -8.63 -2.89
CA SER A 195 -6.92 -8.82 -2.40
C SER A 195 -6.76 -8.71 -0.88
N SER A 196 -7.85 -8.81 -0.11
CA SER A 196 -7.82 -8.65 1.36
C SER A 196 -8.89 -9.45 2.09
N HIS A 197 -8.68 -9.74 3.38
CA HIS A 197 -9.66 -10.41 4.23
C HIS A 197 -10.92 -9.56 4.44
N TRP A 198 -10.78 -8.23 4.45
CA TRP A 198 -11.95 -7.34 4.47
C TRP A 198 -12.82 -7.51 3.23
N SER A 199 -12.20 -7.64 2.05
CA SER A 199 -12.90 -7.92 0.79
C SER A 199 -13.60 -9.28 0.83
N PHE A 200 -12.97 -10.29 1.43
CA PHE A 200 -13.60 -11.58 1.68
C PHE A 200 -14.83 -11.45 2.58
N ASP A 201 -14.70 -10.79 3.73
CA ASP A 201 -15.80 -10.68 4.71
C ASP A 201 -17.00 -9.95 4.11
N ARG A 202 -16.75 -8.94 3.26
CA ARG A 202 -17.79 -8.25 2.50
C ARG A 202 -18.48 -9.18 1.50
N ALA A 203 -17.72 -9.96 0.73
CA ALA A 203 -18.27 -10.94 -0.21
C ALA A 203 -19.08 -12.02 0.52
N ALA A 204 -18.55 -12.57 1.61
CA ALA A 204 -19.22 -13.58 2.42
C ALA A 204 -20.53 -13.05 3.01
N ARG A 205 -20.58 -11.79 3.46
CA ARG A 205 -21.83 -11.13 3.92
C ARG A 205 -22.85 -10.94 2.80
N SER A 206 -22.42 -10.70 1.57
CA SER A 206 -23.31 -10.49 0.42
C SER A 206 -24.05 -11.74 -0.06
N LEU A 207 -23.47 -12.93 0.18
CA LEU A 207 -23.99 -14.21 -0.28
C LEU A 207 -25.44 -14.46 0.18
N ARG A 208 -26.37 -14.78 -0.71
CA ARG A 208 -27.78 -15.04 -0.33
C ARG A 208 -28.44 -16.06 -1.24
N TRP A 209 -29.39 -16.81 -0.68
CA TRP A 209 -30.26 -17.69 -1.45
C TRP A 209 -31.32 -16.87 -2.16
N THR A 210 -31.45 -17.02 -3.48
CA THR A 210 -32.55 -16.43 -4.27
C THR A 210 -33.67 -17.42 -4.49
N SER A 211 -33.35 -18.71 -4.48
CA SER A 211 -34.32 -19.81 -4.50
C SER A 211 -33.79 -20.99 -3.67
N SER A 212 -34.47 -22.14 -3.72
CA SER A 212 -33.96 -23.38 -3.12
C SER A 212 -32.74 -23.95 -3.84
N THR A 213 -32.46 -23.49 -5.06
CA THR A 213 -31.40 -24.01 -5.93
C THR A 213 -30.42 -22.95 -6.38
N ARG A 214 -30.73 -21.66 -6.20
CA ARG A 214 -29.94 -20.53 -6.69
C ARG A 214 -29.38 -19.70 -5.55
N ILE A 215 -28.11 -19.33 -5.71
CA ILE A 215 -27.33 -18.51 -4.79
C ILE A 215 -26.79 -17.32 -5.58
N GLU A 216 -26.79 -16.14 -4.99
CA GLU A 216 -26.12 -14.96 -5.55
C GLU A 216 -25.15 -14.34 -4.56
N GLY A 217 -24.12 -13.67 -5.07
CA GLY A 217 -23.12 -12.96 -4.28
C GLY A 217 -22.36 -11.92 -5.09
N ILE A 218 -21.54 -11.13 -4.41
CA ILE A 218 -20.61 -10.17 -5.02
C ILE A 218 -19.23 -10.82 -5.09
N SER A 219 -18.61 -10.82 -6.27
CA SER A 219 -17.17 -11.02 -6.43
C SER A 219 -16.51 -9.64 -6.48
N VAL A 220 -15.52 -9.36 -5.64
CA VAL A 220 -14.92 -8.02 -5.56
C VAL A 220 -13.51 -8.02 -6.14
N PRO A 221 -13.30 -8.07 -7.46
CA PRO A 221 -12.05 -7.59 -8.04
C PRO A 221 -12.17 -6.08 -8.27
N GLY A 222 -11.38 -5.29 -7.53
CA GLY A 222 -11.20 -3.85 -7.77
C GLY A 222 -12.09 -2.92 -6.95
N ILE A 223 -11.49 -2.20 -5.99
CA ILE A 223 -12.14 -1.10 -5.27
C ILE A 223 -12.09 0.21 -6.10
N ILE A 224 -11.22 0.28 -7.12
CA ILE A 224 -10.84 1.56 -7.74
C ILE A 224 -11.87 2.07 -8.79
N LEU A 225 -12.77 1.25 -9.36
CA LEU A 225 -13.65 1.71 -10.46
C LEU A 225 -15.15 1.34 -10.38
N GLY A 226 -15.67 0.92 -9.23
CA GLY A 226 -17.13 0.81 -9.04
C GLY A 226 -17.83 -0.34 -9.78
N ASP A 227 -17.15 -1.11 -10.62
CA ASP A 227 -17.69 -2.31 -11.26
C ASP A 227 -17.62 -3.50 -10.30
N ARG A 228 -18.65 -3.64 -9.46
CA ARG A 228 -18.75 -4.77 -8.53
C ARG A 228 -19.14 -6.00 -9.33
N GLY A 229 -18.18 -6.90 -9.52
CA GLY A 229 -18.48 -8.25 -10.01
C GLY A 229 -19.58 -8.90 -9.16
N SER A 230 -20.46 -9.65 -9.79
CA SER A 230 -21.45 -10.46 -9.11
C SER A 230 -21.40 -11.86 -9.66
N PHE A 231 -21.96 -12.82 -8.92
CA PHE A 231 -22.08 -14.18 -9.42
C PHE A 231 -23.40 -14.79 -9.01
N GLU A 232 -23.84 -15.73 -9.83
CA GLU A 232 -24.96 -16.60 -9.58
C GLU A 232 -24.48 -18.05 -9.65
N LEU A 233 -24.88 -18.86 -8.68
CA LEU A 233 -24.57 -20.29 -8.62
C LEU A 233 -25.86 -21.08 -8.66
N ASP A 234 -25.93 -22.03 -9.58
CA ASP A 234 -26.92 -23.09 -9.59
C ASP A 234 -26.38 -24.29 -8.82
N THR A 235 -27.01 -24.61 -7.68
CA THR A 235 -26.55 -25.68 -6.78
C THR A 235 -26.85 -27.09 -7.28
N GLU A 236 -27.70 -27.27 -8.30
CA GLU A 236 -27.96 -28.57 -8.89
C GLU A 236 -26.87 -28.93 -9.88
N THR A 237 -26.54 -27.99 -10.77
CA THR A 237 -25.48 -28.19 -11.77
C THR A 237 -24.08 -27.95 -11.21
N GLY A 238 -23.95 -27.04 -10.23
CA GLY A 238 -22.70 -26.53 -9.68
C GLY A 238 -22.07 -25.41 -10.52
N VAL A 239 -22.72 -24.98 -11.60
CA VAL A 239 -22.22 -23.95 -12.51
C VAL A 239 -22.30 -22.58 -11.85
N VAL A 240 -21.20 -21.84 -11.95
CA VAL A 240 -21.12 -20.44 -11.54
C VAL A 240 -21.14 -19.55 -12.78
N GLU A 241 -22.11 -18.65 -12.84
CA GLU A 241 -22.13 -17.54 -13.79
C GLU A 241 -21.65 -16.27 -13.07
N VAL A 242 -20.44 -15.81 -13.36
CA VAL A 242 -19.95 -14.53 -12.87
C VAL A 242 -20.31 -13.44 -13.90
N ARG A 243 -20.63 -12.23 -13.44
CA ARG A 243 -21.01 -11.06 -14.26
C ARG A 243 -20.19 -9.86 -13.81
N GLY A 244 -19.41 -9.28 -14.73
CA GLY A 244 -18.42 -8.25 -14.39
C GLY A 244 -17.23 -8.81 -13.60
N GLY A 245 -16.11 -8.10 -13.57
CA GLY A 245 -14.96 -8.51 -12.75
C GLY A 245 -14.23 -9.79 -13.20
N HIS A 246 -14.47 -10.27 -14.42
CA HIS A 246 -13.79 -11.44 -14.99
C HIS A 246 -12.44 -11.06 -15.57
N VAL A 247 -11.47 -10.85 -14.69
CA VAL A 247 -10.12 -10.57 -15.12
C VAL A 247 -9.22 -11.51 -14.36
N LEU A 248 -8.54 -12.39 -15.11
CA LEU A 248 -7.56 -13.28 -14.53
C LEU A 248 -6.38 -12.45 -14.02
N PRO A 249 -5.95 -12.66 -12.77
CA PRO A 249 -4.76 -12.02 -12.26
C PRO A 249 -3.55 -12.35 -13.13
N LEU A 250 -2.67 -11.37 -13.37
CA LEU A 250 -1.36 -11.62 -13.97
C LEU A 250 -0.56 -12.57 -13.08
N PRO A 251 0.05 -13.63 -13.61
CA PRO A 251 0.97 -14.45 -12.82
C PRO A 251 2.22 -13.64 -12.43
N ILE A 252 2.85 -13.98 -11.31
CA ILE A 252 4.20 -13.54 -10.98
C ILE A 252 5.16 -14.57 -11.57
N GLU A 253 5.67 -14.30 -12.77
CA GLU A 253 6.53 -15.24 -13.51
C GLU A 253 8.02 -14.89 -13.31
N PRO A 254 8.86 -15.87 -12.93
CA PRO A 254 10.30 -15.70 -12.96
C PRO A 254 10.78 -15.40 -14.39
N THR A 255 11.66 -14.43 -14.51
CA THR A 255 12.35 -14.05 -15.75
C THR A 255 13.77 -14.57 -15.81
N GLY A 256 14.31 -15.03 -14.68
CA GLY A 256 15.68 -15.49 -14.53
C GLY A 256 15.87 -16.47 -13.37
N PRO A 257 17.12 -16.89 -13.12
CA PRO A 257 17.43 -17.73 -11.97
C PRO A 257 17.31 -16.95 -10.66
N ALA A 258 16.71 -17.56 -9.65
CA ALA A 258 16.67 -17.04 -8.29
C ALA A 258 18.08 -16.72 -7.76
N ARG A 259 18.20 -15.62 -7.03
CA ARG A 259 19.41 -15.21 -6.33
C ARG A 259 19.10 -15.07 -4.85
N THR A 260 20.07 -15.34 -3.98
CA THR A 260 19.90 -15.10 -2.55
C THR A 260 19.71 -13.62 -2.29
N ILE A 261 18.59 -13.26 -1.66
CA ILE A 261 18.25 -11.91 -1.27
C ILE A 261 18.07 -11.89 0.26
N GLY A 262 18.79 -11.00 0.93
CA GLY A 262 18.68 -10.78 2.36
C GLY A 262 17.63 -9.73 2.71
N PHE A 263 17.60 -9.38 4.00
CA PHE A 263 16.79 -8.29 4.52
C PHE A 263 17.66 -7.32 5.31
N ARG A 264 17.48 -6.02 5.08
CA ARG A 264 18.27 -4.96 5.69
C ARG A 264 17.38 -3.81 6.16
N PHE A 265 17.70 -3.27 7.33
CA PHE A 265 17.22 -1.96 7.75
C PHE A 265 18.14 -0.86 7.26
N VAL A 266 17.53 0.18 6.70
CA VAL A 266 18.19 1.45 6.46
C VAL A 266 17.93 2.31 7.69
N GLU A 267 18.97 2.48 8.50
CA GLU A 267 18.96 3.44 9.61
C GLU A 267 19.26 4.82 9.02
N GLN A 268 18.34 5.75 9.24
CA GLN A 268 18.64 7.16 9.03
C GLN A 268 19.66 7.60 10.09
N PRO A 269 20.67 8.41 9.71
CA PRO A 269 21.58 9.03 10.67
C PRO A 269 20.80 9.76 11.77
N ASP A 270 21.34 9.80 13.00
CA ASP A 270 20.72 10.53 14.14
C ASP A 270 20.48 12.02 13.86
N ASP A 271 21.17 12.58 12.86
CA ASP A 271 21.10 13.97 12.42
C ASP A 271 20.39 14.13 11.06
N HIS A 272 19.68 13.11 10.61
CA HIS A 272 18.84 13.16 9.42
C HIS A 272 17.67 14.11 9.62
N ILE A 273 17.31 14.82 8.54
CA ILE A 273 16.17 15.72 8.53
C ILE A 273 15.22 15.22 7.45
N GLN A 274 14.03 14.78 7.86
CA GLN A 274 13.04 14.26 6.93
C GLN A 274 12.43 15.42 6.15
N VAL A 275 12.64 15.47 4.84
CA VAL A 275 12.09 16.53 3.98
C VAL A 275 11.11 15.91 2.98
N TYR A 276 9.83 16.10 3.25
CA TYR A 276 8.76 15.84 2.30
C TYR A 276 8.36 17.15 1.62
N TRP A 277 8.56 17.24 0.32
CA TRP A 277 8.31 18.46 -0.44
C TRP A 277 7.60 18.17 -1.75
N GLY A 278 6.36 18.63 -1.86
CA GLY A 278 5.49 18.36 -2.98
C GLY A 278 4.25 17.55 -2.58
N GLY A 279 3.52 17.07 -3.59
CA GLY A 279 2.20 16.46 -3.40
C GLY A 279 1.12 17.47 -2.98
N GLY A 280 -0.16 17.08 -3.12
CA GLY A 280 -1.27 18.01 -2.94
C GLY A 280 -2.60 17.46 -3.40
N GLY A 281 -3.67 18.24 -3.17
CA GLY A 281 -5.05 17.95 -3.61
C GLY A 281 -5.18 17.79 -5.14
N PRO A 282 -6.39 17.56 -5.68
CA PRO A 282 -6.58 17.06 -7.04
C PRO A 282 -5.77 17.85 -8.08
N THR A 283 -4.97 17.13 -8.87
CA THR A 283 -4.01 17.69 -9.84
C THR A 283 -4.56 17.77 -11.26
N ASN A 284 -5.81 17.35 -11.49
CA ASN A 284 -6.41 17.20 -12.82
C ASN A 284 -6.36 18.46 -13.71
N GLU A 285 -6.33 19.64 -13.10
CA GLU A 285 -6.30 20.94 -13.79
C GLU A 285 -4.94 21.62 -13.74
N VAL A 286 -3.92 20.96 -13.18
CA VAL A 286 -2.57 21.50 -13.02
C VAL A 286 -1.71 21.07 -14.22
N PRO A 287 -1.05 22.00 -14.91
CA PRO A 287 -0.10 21.66 -15.96
C PRO A 287 1.00 20.72 -15.47
N GLN A 288 1.27 19.65 -16.24
CA GLN A 288 2.25 18.62 -15.88
C GLN A 288 3.64 19.22 -15.64
N GLU A 289 4.05 20.22 -16.43
CA GLU A 289 5.37 20.85 -16.29
C GLU A 289 5.55 21.59 -14.96
N TYR A 290 4.46 22.06 -14.33
CA TYR A 290 4.52 22.60 -12.98
C TYR A 290 4.70 21.48 -11.95
N LEU A 291 3.96 20.38 -12.10
CA LEU A 291 4.02 19.23 -11.19
C LEU A 291 5.41 18.59 -11.22
N ASP A 292 5.94 18.34 -12.41
CA ASP A 292 7.27 17.75 -12.62
C ASP A 292 8.36 18.63 -11.98
N GLU A 293 8.28 19.95 -12.17
CA GLU A 293 9.26 20.86 -11.60
C GLU A 293 9.12 20.96 -10.07
N VAL A 294 7.92 20.95 -9.50
CA VAL A 294 7.72 20.88 -8.05
C VAL A 294 8.33 19.61 -7.47
N HIS A 295 8.12 18.47 -8.13
CA HIS A 295 8.69 17.18 -7.71
C HIS A 295 10.22 17.24 -7.75
N ARG A 296 10.79 17.65 -8.88
CA ARG A 296 12.25 17.78 -9.06
C ARG A 296 12.87 18.74 -8.04
N LEU A 297 12.20 19.85 -7.73
CA LEU A 297 12.64 20.79 -6.69
C LEU A 297 12.54 20.18 -5.28
N GLY A 298 11.55 19.33 -5.05
CA GLY A 298 11.44 18.51 -3.84
C GLY A 298 12.68 17.65 -3.63
N ASP A 299 13.13 16.94 -4.67
CA ASP A 299 14.35 16.13 -4.61
C ASP A 299 15.59 16.98 -4.33
N VAL A 300 15.67 18.18 -4.93
CA VAL A 300 16.77 19.11 -4.67
C VAL A 300 16.81 19.51 -3.20
N VAL A 301 15.68 19.96 -2.63
CA VAL A 301 15.67 20.43 -1.23
C VAL A 301 15.79 19.30 -0.21
N ALA A 302 15.46 18.06 -0.59
CA ALA A 302 15.67 16.86 0.22
C ALA A 302 17.09 16.27 0.07
N SER A 303 17.88 16.74 -0.89
CA SER A 303 19.21 16.19 -1.17
C SER A 303 20.22 16.43 -0.04
N PRO A 304 21.28 15.61 0.07
CA PRO A 304 22.34 15.79 1.08
C PRO A 304 23.01 17.17 1.05
N GLY A 305 23.01 17.86 -0.09
CA GLY A 305 23.55 19.22 -0.21
C GLY A 305 22.78 20.28 0.60
N TRP A 306 21.55 19.98 1.02
CA TRP A 306 20.68 20.87 1.78
C TRP A 306 20.68 20.62 3.28
N THR A 307 21.24 19.50 3.75
CA THR A 307 21.24 19.09 5.15
C THR A 307 21.79 20.18 6.08
N ASP A 308 22.92 20.80 5.72
CA ASP A 308 23.51 21.87 6.53
C ASP A 308 22.64 23.11 6.64
N TRP A 309 21.83 23.42 5.62
CA TRP A 309 20.90 24.54 5.69
C TRP A 309 19.69 24.19 6.57
N TRP A 310 19.15 22.99 6.44
CA TRP A 310 18.06 22.53 7.29
C TRP A 310 18.44 22.45 8.76
N ARG A 311 19.69 22.09 9.08
CA ARG A 311 20.22 22.16 10.45
C ARG A 311 20.15 23.57 11.02
N LEU A 312 20.38 24.62 10.22
CA LEU A 312 20.23 26.01 10.66
C LEU A 312 18.76 26.38 10.92
N VAL A 313 17.81 25.76 10.21
CA VAL A 313 16.37 25.96 10.43
C VAL A 313 15.91 25.35 11.77
N ASP A 314 16.73 24.48 12.37
CA ASP A 314 16.50 23.79 13.64
C ASP A 314 15.22 22.96 13.63
N VAL A 315 15.15 22.03 12.68
CA VAL A 315 14.03 21.12 12.45
C VAL A 315 14.52 19.70 12.20
N ASP A 316 13.71 18.73 12.60
CA ASP A 316 13.91 17.30 12.32
C ASP A 316 13.01 16.84 11.16
N GLU A 317 11.92 17.59 10.90
CA GLU A 317 10.92 17.23 9.89
C GLU A 317 10.44 18.47 9.13
N VAL A 318 10.33 18.35 7.81
CA VAL A 318 9.75 19.32 6.89
C VAL A 318 8.65 18.63 6.09
N SER A 319 7.44 19.16 6.15
CA SER A 319 6.31 18.72 5.33
C SER A 319 5.75 19.90 4.55
N ALA A 320 6.01 19.93 3.25
CA ALA A 320 5.55 20.96 2.33
C ALA A 320 4.60 20.36 1.30
N HIS A 321 3.37 20.87 1.24
CA HIS A 321 2.36 20.44 0.26
C HIS A 321 1.80 21.61 -0.54
N MET A 322 1.34 21.28 -1.74
CA MET A 322 0.65 22.18 -2.66
C MET A 322 -0.87 22.07 -2.48
N ASP A 323 -1.54 23.21 -2.38
CA ASP A 323 -3.00 23.33 -2.37
C ASP A 323 -3.42 24.04 -3.65
N TYR A 324 -4.08 23.30 -4.55
CA TYR A 324 -4.49 23.77 -5.88
C TYR A 324 -5.91 24.31 -5.96
N MET A 325 -6.70 24.16 -4.90
CA MET A 325 -8.08 24.68 -4.81
C MET A 325 -8.27 25.90 -3.87
N PRO A 326 -7.29 26.78 -3.62
CA PRO A 326 -7.50 27.97 -2.83
C PRO A 326 -8.11 29.09 -3.69
N SER A 327 -8.76 30.06 -3.05
CA SER A 327 -9.27 31.25 -3.73
C SER A 327 -8.19 32.28 -4.10
N ARG A 328 -6.97 32.14 -3.57
CA ARG A 328 -5.85 33.05 -3.83
C ARG A 328 -4.51 32.39 -3.54
N SER A 329 -3.47 32.85 -4.22
CA SER A 329 -2.11 32.40 -3.99
C SER A 329 -1.55 32.90 -2.66
N ALA A 330 -0.91 32.01 -1.90
CA ALA A 330 -0.26 32.34 -0.63
C ALA A 330 0.65 31.22 -0.16
N SER A 331 1.76 31.55 0.50
CA SER A 331 2.56 30.54 1.21
C SER A 331 2.30 30.64 2.71
N ILE A 332 2.13 29.50 3.38
CA ILE A 332 1.94 29.41 4.82
C ILE A 332 3.08 28.56 5.37
N VAL A 333 3.87 29.14 6.27
CA VAL A 333 4.94 28.46 7.00
C VAL A 333 4.50 28.33 8.45
N ARG A 334 4.69 27.19 9.10
CA ARG A 334 4.35 26.97 10.51
C ARG A 334 5.40 26.08 11.17
N PHE A 335 5.88 26.50 12.34
CA PHE A 335 6.75 25.69 13.17
C PHE A 335 5.96 25.12 14.35
N ARG A 336 6.15 23.84 14.64
CA ARG A 336 5.59 23.13 15.79
C ARG A 336 6.71 22.33 16.45
N GLY A 337 7.37 22.92 17.45
CA GLY A 337 8.62 22.37 17.97
C GLY A 337 9.68 22.30 16.86
N ARG A 338 10.23 21.11 16.64
CA ARG A 338 11.21 20.81 15.59
C ARG A 338 10.57 20.34 14.26
N ALA A 339 9.25 20.43 14.11
CA ALA A 339 8.56 20.16 12.84
C ALA A 339 8.20 21.46 12.10
N LEU A 340 8.44 21.47 10.78
CA LEU A 340 8.08 22.55 9.86
C LEU A 340 6.98 22.10 8.91
N GLY A 341 5.82 22.75 8.99
CA GLY A 341 4.73 22.60 8.02
C GLY A 341 4.69 23.77 7.04
N VAL A 342 4.64 23.46 5.75
CA VAL A 342 4.46 24.42 4.66
C VAL A 342 3.22 24.07 3.85
N THR A 343 2.40 25.07 3.56
CA THR A 343 1.33 24.99 2.56
C THR A 343 1.56 26.05 1.51
N VAL A 344 1.75 25.65 0.26
CA VAL A 344 1.77 26.57 -0.88
C VAL A 344 0.40 26.53 -1.53
N LYS A 345 -0.33 27.63 -1.39
CA LYS A 345 -1.63 27.83 -2.03
C LYS A 345 -1.39 28.39 -3.41
N ARG A 346 -1.77 27.65 -4.44
CA ARG A 346 -1.61 28.01 -5.85
C ARG A 346 -2.87 27.61 -6.62
N PRO A 347 -3.83 28.52 -6.86
CA PRO A 347 -5.02 28.21 -7.65
C PRO A 347 -4.62 27.65 -9.03
N ALA A 348 -5.19 26.51 -9.43
CA ALA A 348 -4.82 25.81 -10.66
C ALA A 348 -4.95 26.70 -11.91
N ASP A 349 -5.99 27.53 -11.96
CA ASP A 349 -6.26 28.50 -13.04
C ASP A 349 -5.21 29.62 -13.17
N THR A 350 -4.34 29.78 -12.16
CA THR A 350 -3.23 30.76 -12.19
C THR A 350 -1.91 30.17 -12.69
N ILE A 351 -1.86 28.87 -12.96
CA ILE A 351 -0.64 28.19 -13.39
C ILE A 351 -0.56 28.23 -14.92
N PRO A 352 0.46 28.88 -15.51
CA PRO A 352 0.65 28.88 -16.96
C PRO A 352 1.16 27.51 -17.43
N THR A 353 1.14 27.26 -18.74
CA THR A 353 1.70 26.03 -19.35
C THR A 353 3.15 26.21 -19.82
N GLY A 354 3.83 25.11 -20.11
CA GLY A 354 5.19 25.10 -20.66
C GLY A 354 6.24 25.70 -19.72
N SER A 355 7.26 26.37 -20.30
CA SER A 355 8.40 26.92 -19.53
C SER A 355 8.02 27.93 -18.46
N ALA A 356 6.91 28.64 -18.63
CA ALA A 356 6.40 29.56 -17.62
C ALA A 356 5.89 28.83 -16.37
N ALA A 357 5.39 27.60 -16.52
CA ALA A 357 4.95 26.73 -15.43
C ALA A 357 6.14 26.37 -14.54
N VAL A 358 7.22 25.91 -15.16
CA VAL A 358 8.50 25.56 -14.51
C VAL A 358 9.06 26.76 -13.72
N LEU A 359 9.08 27.95 -14.34
CA LEU A 359 9.54 29.16 -13.66
C LEU A 359 8.65 29.56 -12.48
N LEU A 360 7.33 29.33 -12.56
CA LEU A 360 6.42 29.58 -11.46
C LEU A 360 6.66 28.62 -10.29
N ALA A 361 6.86 27.33 -10.55
CA ALA A 361 7.19 26.33 -9.53
C ALA A 361 8.48 26.69 -8.77
N ARG A 362 9.52 27.13 -9.49
CA ARG A 362 10.76 27.65 -8.90
C ARG A 362 10.50 28.86 -8.00
N ARG A 363 9.78 29.87 -8.50
CA ARG A 363 9.46 31.07 -7.70
C ARG A 363 8.67 30.76 -6.45
N ASP A 364 7.72 29.83 -6.52
CA ASP A 364 6.92 29.41 -5.37
C ASP A 364 7.79 28.73 -4.31
N THR A 365 8.69 27.86 -4.74
CA THR A 365 9.67 27.17 -3.88
C THR A 365 10.64 28.17 -3.24
N GLU A 366 11.24 29.07 -4.03
CA GLU A 366 12.14 30.12 -3.54
C GLU A 366 11.45 31.03 -2.52
N ALA A 367 10.22 31.46 -2.80
CA ALA A 367 9.46 32.32 -1.89
C ALA A 367 9.20 31.66 -0.53
N VAL A 368 8.94 30.36 -0.51
CA VAL A 368 8.82 29.59 0.73
C VAL A 368 10.15 29.57 1.49
N LEU A 369 11.24 29.22 0.81
CA LEU A 369 12.56 29.10 1.42
C LEU A 369 13.08 30.42 1.98
N VAL A 370 12.86 31.53 1.27
CA VAL A 370 13.13 32.89 1.77
C VAL A 370 12.34 33.15 3.04
N ARG A 371 11.04 32.83 3.05
CA ARG A 371 10.19 33.04 4.23
C ARG A 371 10.59 32.18 5.43
N ILE A 372 11.11 30.97 5.20
CA ILE A 372 11.69 30.11 6.24
C ILE A 372 12.94 30.78 6.82
N ALA A 373 13.86 31.21 5.95
CA ALA A 373 15.10 31.88 6.37
C ALA A 373 14.81 33.14 7.21
N GLU A 374 13.91 33.99 6.73
CA GLU A 374 13.48 35.22 7.42
C GLU A 374 12.89 34.92 8.80
N ARG A 375 12.04 33.90 8.91
CA ARG A 375 11.39 33.55 10.18
C ARG A 375 12.33 32.95 11.22
N ARG A 376 13.39 32.27 10.78
CA ARG A 376 14.42 31.72 11.66
C ARG A 376 15.61 32.65 11.86
N GLY A 377 15.71 33.74 11.10
CA GLY A 377 16.82 34.68 11.18
C GLY A 377 18.15 34.06 10.74
N ILE A 378 18.11 33.17 9.75
CA ILE A 378 19.29 32.45 9.24
C ILE A 378 19.71 32.95 7.86
N ARG A 379 20.87 32.47 7.39
CA ARG A 379 21.35 32.77 6.03
C ARG A 379 20.36 32.29 4.96
N PRO A 380 20.34 32.96 3.78
CA PRO A 380 19.53 32.54 2.64
C PRO A 380 19.76 31.07 2.27
N ALA A 381 18.71 30.45 1.71
CA ALA A 381 18.78 29.09 1.20
C ALA A 381 19.78 28.96 0.04
N PRO A 382 20.38 27.76 -0.16
CA PRO A 382 21.13 27.44 -1.37
C PRO A 382 20.29 27.67 -2.64
N ALA A 383 20.95 27.84 -3.78
CA ALA A 383 20.26 27.93 -5.07
C ALA A 383 19.64 26.58 -5.46
N LEU A 384 18.48 26.59 -6.12
CA LEU A 384 17.67 25.41 -6.44
C LEU A 384 18.14 24.57 -7.65
N GLY A 385 19.33 24.85 -8.20
CA GLY A 385 19.95 24.06 -9.26
C GLY A 385 19.33 24.22 -10.64
#